data_AF-A0A1S8TNR6-F1
#
_entry.id   AF-A0A1S8TNR6-F1
#
_cell.length_a   1.000
_cell.length_b   1.000
_cell.length_c   1.000
_cell.angle_alpha   90.00
_cell.angle_beta   90.00
_cell.angle_gamma   90.00
#
_symmetry.space_group_name_H-M   'P 1'
#
loop_
_entity.id
_entity.type
_entity.pdbx_description
1 polymer ?
#
loop_
_entity_poly.entity_id
_entity_poly.type
_entity_poly.pdbx_seq_one_letter_code
_entity_poly.pdbx_strand_id
1 'polypeptide(L)'
;MIKNISKICSFLLLFILSILALNEFKIMNYSLDLKNIFYFLTLILIMFSSVTTLLTNKSGFFKFISVVIMLALVVGGIMSILKPGLNISLYVCIVLTVVYSLVDMFYKVI
;
A
#
# COMPACT_ATOMS: atom_id res chain seq x y z
N MET A 1 15.93 13.70 -6.68
CA MET A 1 14.82 13.10 -7.47
C MET A 1 14.12 11.95 -6.75
N ILE A 2 14.81 10.89 -6.32
CA ILE A 2 14.18 9.68 -5.74
C ILE A 2 13.34 9.98 -4.46
N LYS A 3 13.80 10.88 -3.58
CA LYS A 3 13.02 11.32 -2.40
C LYS A 3 11.66 11.95 -2.75
N ASN A 4 11.56 12.69 -3.85
CA ASN A 4 10.29 13.27 -4.29
C ASN A 4 9.38 12.20 -4.91
N ILE A 5 9.96 11.23 -5.63
CA ILE A 5 9.23 10.11 -6.23
C ILE A 5 8.62 9.23 -5.13
N SER A 6 9.33 8.93 -4.04
CA SER A 6 8.75 8.16 -2.93
C SER A 6 7.59 8.89 -2.28
N LYS A 7 7.70 10.21 -2.07
CA LYS A 7 6.62 11.03 -1.51
C LYS A 7 5.39 11.08 -2.41
N ILE A 8 5.58 11.23 -3.72
CA ILE A 8 4.48 11.19 -4.70
C ILE A 8 3.81 9.83 -4.67
N CYS A 9 4.58 8.74 -4.61
CA CYS A 9 4.04 7.39 -4.51
C CYS A 9 3.23 7.21 -3.22
N SER A 10 3.77 7.59 -2.07
CA SER A 10 3.09 7.54 -0.77
C SER A 10 1.79 8.35 -0.75
N PHE A 11 1.79 9.55 -1.35
CA PHE A 11 0.56 10.36 -1.50
C PHE A 11 -0.47 9.65 -2.37
N LEU A 12 -0.08 9.14 -3.53
CA LEU A 12 -0.98 8.48 -4.47
C LEU A 12 -1.58 7.20 -3.87
N LEU A 13 -0.79 6.49 -3.05
CA LEU A 13 -1.23 5.31 -2.30
C LEU A 13 -2.30 5.68 -1.25
N LEU A 14 -2.06 6.74 -0.45
CA LEU A 14 -3.04 7.25 0.51
C LEU A 14 -4.32 7.75 -0.17
N PHE A 15 -4.18 8.41 -1.33
CA PHE A 15 -5.31 8.91 -2.11
C PHE A 15 -6.19 7.76 -2.62
N ILE A 16 -5.61 6.74 -3.24
CA ILE A 16 -6.35 5.58 -3.75
C ILE A 16 -7.02 4.81 -2.61
N LEU A 17 -6.31 4.60 -1.49
CA LEU A 17 -6.91 3.95 -0.32
C LEU A 17 -8.09 4.75 0.24
N SER A 18 -8.03 6.08 0.21
CA SER A 18 -9.14 6.94 0.62
C SER A 18 -10.34 6.77 -0.31
N ILE A 19 -10.12 6.78 -1.62
CA ILE A 19 -11.17 6.50 -2.64
C ILE A 19 -11.82 5.15 -2.40
N LEU A 20 -11.02 4.09 -2.18
CA LEU A 20 -11.55 2.76 -1.86
C LEU A 20 -12.38 2.75 -0.57
N ALA A 21 -11.92 3.47 0.47
CA ALA A 21 -12.65 3.59 1.73
C ALA A 21 -14.01 4.28 1.54
N LEU A 22 -14.10 5.32 0.70
CA LEU A 22 -15.37 5.98 0.35
C LEU A 22 -16.41 4.99 -0.20
N ASN A 23 -15.96 3.99 -0.96
CA ASN A 23 -16.84 2.94 -1.48
C ASN A 23 -17.20 1.88 -0.46
N GLU A 24 -16.29 1.47 0.41
CA GLU A 24 -16.63 0.55 1.51
C GLU A 24 -17.58 1.21 2.54
N PHE A 25 -17.46 2.52 2.79
CA PHE A 25 -18.39 3.28 3.62
C PHE A 25 -19.71 3.63 2.91
N LYS A 26 -19.91 3.17 1.65
CA LYS A 26 -21.10 3.45 0.83
C LYS A 26 -21.40 4.94 0.63
N ILE A 27 -20.41 5.81 0.79
CA ILE A 27 -20.53 7.24 0.48
C ILE A 27 -20.58 7.41 -1.05
N MET A 28 -19.85 6.57 -1.78
CA MET A 28 -19.80 6.58 -3.25
C MET A 28 -19.76 5.14 -3.78
N ASN A 29 -20.73 4.73 -4.59
CA ASN A 29 -20.78 3.36 -5.12
C ASN A 29 -20.04 3.26 -6.46
N TYR A 30 -19.08 2.35 -6.55
CA TYR A 30 -18.35 2.03 -7.77
C TYR A 30 -18.89 0.77 -8.45
N SER A 31 -18.71 0.68 -9.77
CA SER A 31 -18.94 -0.56 -10.49
C SER A 31 -17.92 -1.63 -10.05
N LEU A 32 -18.28 -2.90 -10.26
CA LEU A 32 -17.40 -4.03 -9.93
C LEU A 32 -16.04 -3.91 -10.64
N ASP A 33 -16.05 -3.52 -11.92
CA ASP A 33 -14.84 -3.35 -12.71
C ASP A 33 -13.94 -2.24 -12.16
N LEU A 34 -14.52 -1.08 -11.82
CA LEU A 34 -13.77 0.05 -11.27
C LEU A 34 -13.16 -0.30 -9.90
N LYS A 35 -13.91 -1.01 -9.06
CA LYS A 35 -13.43 -1.52 -7.77
C LYS A 35 -12.24 -2.47 -7.96
N ASN A 36 -12.33 -3.39 -8.91
CA ASN A 36 -11.24 -4.34 -9.21
C ASN A 36 -9.99 -3.62 -9.74
N ILE A 37 -10.16 -2.62 -10.62
CA ILE A 37 -9.05 -1.80 -11.13
C ILE A 37 -8.35 -1.08 -9.98
N PHE A 38 -9.09 -0.44 -9.07
CA PHE A 38 -8.48 0.25 -7.93
C PHE A 38 -7.77 -0.70 -6.97
N TYR A 39 -8.32 -1.89 -6.71
CA TYR A 39 -7.62 -2.90 -5.91
C TYR A 39 -6.31 -3.34 -6.54
N PHE A 40 -6.32 -3.62 -7.85
CA PHE A 40 -5.13 -4.01 -8.58
C PHE A 40 -4.07 -2.90 -8.58
N LEU A 41 -4.48 -1.66 -8.82
CA LEU A 41 -3.60 -0.50 -8.80
C LEU A 41 -2.97 -0.29 -7.41
N THR A 42 -3.76 -0.49 -6.35
CA THR A 42 -3.28 -0.41 -4.96
C THR A 42 -2.18 -1.44 -4.70
N LEU A 43 -2.37 -2.70 -5.12
CA LEU A 43 -1.37 -3.75 -4.94
C LEU A 43 -0.06 -3.44 -5.66
N ILE A 44 -0.13 -2.94 -6.91
CA ILE A 44 1.07 -2.55 -7.66
C ILE A 44 1.80 -1.42 -6.95
N LEU A 45 1.08 -0.42 -6.43
CA LEU A 45 1.70 0.70 -5.73
C LEU A 45 2.35 0.29 -4.42
N ILE A 46 1.72 -0.62 -3.65
CA ILE A 46 2.31 -1.19 -2.44
C ILE A 46 3.62 -1.91 -2.76
N MET A 47 3.62 -2.74 -3.80
CA MET A 47 4.80 -3.44 -4.29
C MET A 47 5.90 -2.44 -4.71
N PHE A 48 5.57 -1.47 -5.54
CA PHE A 48 6.53 -0.47 -6.02
C PHE A 48 7.12 0.36 -4.87
N SER A 49 6.29 0.82 -3.94
CA SER A 49 6.73 1.55 -2.74
C SER A 49 7.67 0.70 -1.88
N SER A 50 7.34 -0.58 -1.67
CA SER A 50 8.16 -1.49 -0.86
C SER A 50 9.48 -1.87 -1.53
N VAL A 51 9.52 -2.00 -2.86
CA VAL A 51 10.77 -2.27 -3.59
C VAL A 51 11.68 -1.04 -3.59
N THR A 52 11.12 0.14 -3.89
CA THR A 52 11.91 1.38 -3.95
C THR A 52 12.52 1.76 -2.60
N THR A 53 11.85 1.47 -1.49
CA THR A 53 12.38 1.66 -0.13
C THR A 53 13.51 0.70 0.22
N LEU A 54 13.44 -0.56 -0.21
CA LEU A 54 14.54 -1.51 -0.03
C LEU A 54 15.79 -1.12 -0.83
N LEU A 55 15.59 -0.63 -2.06
CA LEU A 55 16.66 -0.22 -2.96
C LEU A 55 17.26 1.15 -2.61
N THR A 56 16.62 1.94 -1.75
CA THR A 56 17.12 3.27 -1.35
C THR A 56 17.85 3.22 0.00
N ASN A 57 18.77 4.17 0.24
CA ASN A 57 19.44 4.36 1.54
C ASN A 57 18.52 5.02 2.59
N LYS A 58 17.28 4.53 2.74
CA LYS A 58 16.45 4.86 3.89
C LYS A 58 16.94 4.12 5.14
N SER A 59 16.50 4.59 6.31
CA SER A 59 16.87 4.00 7.60
C SER A 59 16.53 2.50 7.65
N GLY A 60 17.28 1.73 8.45
CA GLY A 60 17.07 0.29 8.60
C GLY A 60 15.65 -0.07 9.05
N PHE A 61 15.00 0.80 9.84
CA PHE A 61 13.61 0.62 10.27
C PHE A 61 12.61 0.67 9.10
N PHE A 62 12.75 1.62 8.18
CA PHE A 62 11.89 1.69 6.99
C PHE A 62 12.09 0.49 6.08
N LYS A 63 13.34 0.02 5.94
CA LYS A 63 13.63 -1.21 5.19
C LYS A 63 12.95 -2.42 5.84
N PHE A 64 13.03 -2.56 7.17
CA PHE A 64 12.35 -3.63 7.90
C PHE A 64 10.83 -3.63 7.67
N ILE A 65 10.17 -2.48 7.83
CA ILE A 65 8.73 -2.36 7.56
C ILE A 65 8.41 -2.77 6.12
N SER A 66 9.23 -2.36 5.16
CA SER A 66 9.01 -2.67 3.74
C SER A 66 9.16 -4.15 3.43
N VAL A 67 10.09 -4.86 4.08
CA VAL A 67 10.17 -6.34 4.00
C VAL A 67 8.90 -6.98 4.57
N VAL A 68 8.41 -6.52 5.72
CA VAL A 68 7.19 -7.06 6.34
C VAL A 68 5.97 -6.85 5.45
N ILE A 69 5.82 -5.67 4.86
CA ILE A 69 4.75 -5.36 3.89
C ILE A 69 4.84 -6.33 2.70
N MET A 70 6.03 -6.53 2.16
CA MET A 70 6.24 -7.40 1.00
C MET A 70 5.91 -8.88 1.32
N LEU A 71 6.32 -9.37 2.49
CA LEU A 71 5.96 -10.72 2.97
C LEU A 71 4.44 -10.86 3.18
N ALA A 72 3.80 -9.88 3.82
CA ALA A 72 2.36 -9.88 4.05
C ALA A 72 1.57 -9.83 2.72
N LEU A 73 2.11 -9.15 1.70
CA LEU A 73 1.54 -9.08 0.37
C LEU A 73 1.67 -10.41 -0.38
N VAL A 74 2.83 -11.07 -0.31
CA VAL A 74 3.03 -12.40 -0.91
C VAL A 74 2.12 -13.44 -0.26
N VAL A 75 2.13 -13.53 1.08
CA VAL A 75 1.27 -14.47 1.83
C VAL A 75 -0.21 -14.15 1.60
N GLY A 76 -0.58 -12.87 1.64
CA GLY A 76 -1.95 -12.41 1.40
C GLY A 76 -2.43 -12.70 -0.03
N GLY A 77 -1.56 -12.51 -1.02
CA GLY A 77 -1.82 -12.81 -2.42
C GLY A 77 -2.03 -14.30 -2.67
N ILE A 78 -1.13 -15.16 -2.17
CA ILE A 78 -1.28 -16.63 -2.26
C ILE A 78 -2.60 -17.06 -1.61
N MET A 79 -2.88 -16.55 -0.42
CA MET A 79 -4.09 -16.89 0.31
C MET A 79 -5.36 -16.41 -0.41
N SER A 80 -5.31 -15.28 -1.12
CA SER A 80 -6.47 -14.76 -1.90
C SER A 80 -6.79 -15.63 -3.12
N ILE A 81 -5.82 -16.36 -3.66
CA ILE A 81 -6.05 -17.33 -4.73
C ILE A 81 -6.74 -18.57 -4.16
N LEU A 82 -6.32 -19.03 -2.98
CA LEU A 82 -6.88 -20.22 -2.33
C LEU A 82 -8.28 -19.97 -1.75
N LYS A 83 -8.53 -18.77 -1.21
CA LYS A 83 -9.83 -18.33 -0.70
C LYS A 83 -10.11 -16.92 -1.23
N PRO A 84 -11.01 -16.77 -2.22
CA PRO A 84 -11.29 -15.47 -2.82
C PRO A 84 -11.89 -14.53 -1.77
N GLY A 85 -11.15 -13.45 -1.46
CA GLY A 85 -11.54 -12.48 -0.45
C GLY A 85 -10.36 -11.72 0.14
N LEU A 86 -10.68 -10.67 0.92
CA LEU A 86 -9.70 -9.93 1.71
C LEU A 86 -9.31 -10.76 2.95
N ASN A 87 -8.11 -11.33 2.90
CA ASN A 87 -7.54 -12.08 4.01
C ASN A 87 -6.94 -11.15 5.06
N ILE A 88 -6.85 -11.61 6.32
CA ILE A 88 -6.29 -10.85 7.44
C ILE A 88 -4.87 -10.32 7.12
N SER A 89 -4.10 -11.07 6.34
CA SER A 89 -2.75 -10.68 5.87
C SER A 89 -2.77 -9.44 4.98
N LEU A 90 -3.77 -9.33 4.09
CA LEU A 90 -3.93 -8.16 3.23
C LEU A 90 -4.37 -6.94 4.04
N TYR A 91 -5.22 -7.12 5.05
CA TYR A 91 -5.56 -6.03 5.98
C TYR A 91 -4.33 -5.49 6.72
N VAL A 92 -3.51 -6.37 7.29
CA VAL A 92 -2.26 -5.98 7.96
C VAL A 92 -1.32 -5.27 6.98
N CYS A 93 -1.20 -5.78 5.75
CA CYS A 93 -0.42 -5.15 4.69
C CYS A 93 -0.89 -3.72 4.39
N ILE A 94 -2.20 -3.50 4.26
CA ILE A 94 -2.78 -2.18 3.98
C ILE A 94 -2.50 -1.23 5.15
N VAL A 95 -2.76 -1.65 6.40
CA VAL A 95 -2.53 -0.80 7.59
C VAL A 95 -1.07 -0.39 7.71
N LEU A 96 -0.13 -1.35 7.57
CA LEU A 96 1.30 -1.05 7.62
C LEU A 96 1.72 -0.09 6.49
N THR A 97 1.15 -0.26 5.29
CA THR A 97 1.42 0.64 4.17
C THR A 97 0.89 2.05 4.43
N VAL A 98 -0.30 2.20 5.02
CA VAL A 98 -0.86 3.51 5.39
C VAL A 98 0.06 4.21 6.39
N VAL A 99 0.45 3.52 7.46
CA VAL A 99 1.36 4.07 8.48
C VAL A 99 2.69 4.48 7.85
N TYR A 100 3.28 3.59 7.05
CA TYR A 100 4.51 3.88 6.33
C TYR A 100 4.36 5.13 5.43
N SER A 101 3.29 5.21 4.64
CA SER A 101 3.05 6.31 3.70
C SER A 101 2.83 7.64 4.40
N LEU A 102 2.13 7.65 5.55
CA LEU A 102 1.95 8.83 6.38
C LEU A 102 3.29 9.32 6.94
N VAL A 103 4.12 8.40 7.47
CA VAL A 103 5.45 8.75 7.99
C VAL A 103 6.33 9.28 6.86
N ASP A 104 6.34 8.66 5.68
CA ASP A 104 7.15 9.13 4.55
C ASP A 104 6.74 10.53 4.05
N MET A 105 5.45 10.84 4.12
CA MET A 105 4.92 12.13 3.64
C MET A 105 5.12 13.27 4.64
N PHE A 106 4.81 13.03 5.92
CA PHE A 106 4.77 14.06 6.96
C PHE A 106 6.06 14.17 7.77
N TYR A 107 6.83 13.09 7.91
CA TYR A 107 8.04 13.12 8.72
C TYR A 107 9.17 13.80 7.92
N LYS A 108 9.56 15.00 8.36
CA LYS A 108 10.79 15.65 7.88
C LYS A 108 11.97 14.84 8.39
N VAL A 109 12.76 14.29 7.46
CA VAL A 109 14.15 13.94 7.77
C VAL A 109 14.84 15.25 8.09
N ILE A 110 15.01 15.54 9.39
CA ILE A 110 15.90 16.59 9.90
C ILE A 110 17.32 16.28 9.40
#